data_AF-J3EU25-F1
#
_entry.id   AF-J3EU25-F1
#
_cell.length_a   1.000
_cell.length_b   1.000
_cell.length_c   1.000
_cell.angle_alpha   90.00
_cell.angle_beta   90.00
_cell.angle_gamma   90.00
#
_symmetry.space_group_name_H-M   'P 1'
#
loop_
_entity.id
_entity.type
_entity.pdbx_description
1 polymer ?
#
loop_
_entity_poly.entity_id
_entity_poly.type
_entity_poly.pdbx_seq_one_letter_code
_entity_poly.pdbx_strand_id
1 'polypeptide(L)'
;MTAARLDIRWFTTGDFSVHYVEEHEDGERWECRWDRHPNTHNTRLHFHKPPTATEITDLELPSLHPLEVYSTVLTAIEQRIETLWSAE
;
A
#
# COMPACT_ATOMS: atom_id res chain seq x y z
N MET A 1 2.39 8.07 15.97
CA MET A 1 3.15 8.07 14.68
C MET A 1 4.10 9.27 14.65
N THR A 2 5.38 9.05 14.40
CA THR A 2 6.41 10.11 14.34
C THR A 2 6.75 10.54 12.91
N ALA A 3 6.69 9.59 11.96
CA ALA A 3 6.94 9.85 10.55
C ALA A 3 6.13 8.89 9.68
N ALA A 4 5.84 9.33 8.45
CA ALA A 4 5.22 8.50 7.43
C ALA A 4 5.90 8.74 6.08
N ARG A 5 5.95 7.71 5.24
CA ARG A 5 6.54 7.75 3.90
C ARG A 5 5.70 6.96 2.91
N LEU A 6 5.50 7.54 1.74
CA LEU A 6 4.84 6.91 0.60
C LEU A 6 5.81 6.85 -0.58
N ASP A 7 6.26 5.66 -0.94
CA ASP A 7 7.03 5.42 -2.15
C ASP A 7 6.12 4.99 -3.29
N ILE A 8 6.32 5.55 -4.47
CA ILE A 8 5.57 5.21 -5.68
C ILE A 8 6.55 4.94 -6.82
N ARG A 9 6.39 3.80 -7.52
CA ARG A 9 7.17 3.46 -8.71
C ARG A 9 6.25 2.94 -9.81
N TRP A 10 6.50 3.40 -11.03
CA TRP A 10 5.84 2.94 -12.25
C TRP A 10 6.85 2.40 -13.25
N PHE A 11 6.44 1.38 -13.98
CA PHE A 11 7.24 0.76 -15.04
C PHE A 11 6.52 0.87 -16.39
N THR A 12 7.29 0.93 -17.47
CA THR A 12 6.73 0.97 -18.84
C THR A 12 6.01 -0.32 -19.24
N THR A 13 6.18 -1.40 -18.46
CA THR A 13 5.47 -2.68 -18.59
C THR A 13 4.04 -2.64 -18.03
N GLY A 14 3.62 -1.50 -17.46
CA GLY A 14 2.36 -1.34 -16.73
C GLY A 14 2.41 -1.91 -15.31
N ASP A 15 3.58 -2.36 -14.85
CA ASP A 15 3.82 -2.75 -13.46
C ASP A 15 3.97 -1.52 -12.57
N PHE A 16 3.76 -1.71 -11.27
CA PHE A 16 3.96 -0.66 -10.27
C PHE A 16 4.24 -1.26 -8.88
N SER A 17 4.79 -0.43 -8.01
CA SER A 17 4.84 -0.69 -6.57
C SER A 17 4.50 0.59 -5.82
N VAL A 18 3.58 0.50 -4.88
CA VAL A 18 3.27 1.59 -3.95
C VAL A 18 3.46 1.06 -2.54
N HIS A 19 4.32 1.71 -1.75
CA HIS A 19 4.68 1.27 -0.41
C HIS A 19 4.48 2.40 0.58
N TYR A 20 3.59 2.17 1.54
CA TYR A 20 3.34 3.09 2.64
C TYR A 20 3.94 2.53 3.93
N VAL A 21 4.68 3.37 4.65
CA VAL A 21 5.40 3.03 5.88
C VAL A 21 5.16 4.11 6.93
N GLU A 22 4.83 3.69 8.15
CA GLU A 22 4.71 4.52 9.34
C GLU A 22 5.80 4.11 10.34
N GLU A 23 6.41 5.09 10.98
CA GLU A 23 7.23 4.92 12.18
C GLU A 23 6.43 5.43 13.39
N HIS A 24 6.33 4.62 14.44
CA HIS A 24 5.61 4.95 15.68
C HIS A 24 6.56 5.29 16.83
N GLU A 25 6.05 6.00 17.85
CA GLU A 25 6.85 6.51 18.97
C GLU A 25 7.46 5.39 19.82
N ASP A 26 6.80 4.24 19.88
CA ASP A 26 7.25 3.02 20.57
C ASP A 26 8.27 2.21 19.76
N GLY A 27 8.63 2.69 18.55
CA GLY A 27 9.52 2.00 17.63
C GLY A 27 8.84 0.93 16.79
N GLU A 28 7.51 0.78 16.86
CA GLU A 28 6.78 -0.10 15.97
C GLU A 28 6.77 0.47 14.54
N ARG A 29 6.99 -0.43 13.57
CA ARG A 29 6.88 -0.13 12.15
C ARG A 29 5.59 -0.73 11.62
N TRP A 30 4.79 0.08 10.96
CA TRP A 30 3.59 -0.35 10.27
C TRP A 30 3.77 -0.10 8.78
N GLU A 31 3.50 -1.09 7.94
CA GLU A 31 3.65 -0.97 6.50
C GLU A 31 2.70 -1.84 5.69
N CYS A 32 2.32 -1.34 4.51
CA CYS A 32 1.54 -2.06 3.52
C CYS A 32 1.96 -1.70 2.08
N ARG A 33 1.64 -2.57 1.12
CA ARG A 33 2.07 -2.38 -0.27
C ARG A 33 1.02 -2.79 -1.29
N TRP A 34 0.88 -2.00 -2.34
CA TRP A 34 0.12 -2.35 -3.54
C TRP A 34 1.12 -2.61 -4.65
N ASP A 35 1.24 -3.87 -5.05
CA ASP A 35 2.25 -4.30 -5.99
C ASP A 35 1.57 -4.92 -7.21
N ARG A 36 2.08 -4.54 -8.37
CA ARG A 36 1.76 -5.19 -9.63
C ARG A 36 3.04 -5.59 -10.32
N HIS A 37 3.37 -6.88 -10.32
CA HIS A 37 4.54 -7.42 -11.00
C HIS A 37 4.38 -8.90 -11.32
N PRO A 38 5.14 -9.46 -12.28
CA PRO A 38 5.18 -10.90 -12.48
C PRO A 38 5.63 -11.63 -11.22
N ASN A 39 4.94 -12.71 -10.83
CA ASN A 39 5.44 -13.69 -9.88
C ASN A 39 4.83 -15.08 -10.14
N THR A 40 5.34 -16.09 -9.43
CA THR A 40 4.98 -17.50 -9.60
C THR A 40 3.94 -18.02 -8.61
N HIS A 41 3.44 -17.19 -7.70
CA HIS A 41 2.73 -17.64 -6.50
C HIS A 41 1.37 -16.99 -6.25
N ASN A 42 1.02 -15.89 -6.92
CA ASN A 42 -0.29 -15.22 -6.80
C ASN A 42 -0.68 -14.48 -8.10
N THR A 43 -1.78 -13.72 -8.07
CA THR A 43 -2.16 -12.86 -9.19
C THR A 43 -1.18 -11.68 -9.35
N ARG A 44 -0.96 -11.25 -10.61
CA ARG A 44 0.01 -10.20 -10.93
C ARG A 44 -0.18 -8.92 -10.11
N LEU A 45 -1.40 -8.59 -9.70
CA LEU A 45 -1.76 -7.46 -8.84
C LEU A 45 -2.16 -7.96 -7.45
N HIS A 46 -1.44 -7.56 -6.42
CA HIS A 46 -1.65 -8.04 -5.06
C HIS A 46 -1.38 -6.95 -4.02
N PHE A 47 -1.96 -7.15 -2.83
CA PHE A 47 -1.81 -6.28 -1.68
C PHE A 47 -1.05 -7.01 -0.58
N HIS A 48 0.07 -6.43 -0.15
CA HIS A 48 0.78 -6.81 1.06
C HIS A 48 0.13 -6.12 2.26
N LYS A 49 -0.52 -6.92 3.12
CA LYS A 49 -1.32 -6.41 4.23
C LYS A 49 -0.44 -5.87 5.36
N PRO A 50 -0.91 -4.81 6.04
CA PRO A 50 -0.30 -4.37 7.29
C PRO A 50 -0.50 -5.39 8.42
N PRO A 51 0.27 -5.28 9.52
CA PRO A 51 1.26 -4.23 9.79
C PRO A 51 2.65 -4.51 9.20
N THR A 52 2.93 -5.72 8.71
CA THR A 52 4.29 -6.15 8.35
C THR A 52 4.52 -6.34 6.85
N ALA A 53 3.53 -6.05 6.00
CA ALA A 53 3.56 -6.35 4.56
C ALA A 53 3.92 -7.82 4.21
N THR A 54 3.77 -8.76 5.15
CA THR A 54 4.17 -10.16 4.95
C THR A 54 3.02 -11.01 4.42
N GLU A 55 1.80 -10.78 4.91
CA GLU A 55 0.61 -11.45 4.39
C GLU A 55 0.21 -10.82 3.05
N ILE A 56 -0.08 -11.66 2.05
CA ILE A 56 -0.39 -11.21 0.69
C ILE A 56 -1.79 -11.69 0.31
N THR A 57 -2.57 -10.80 -0.30
CA THR A 57 -3.85 -11.15 -0.92
C THR A 57 -3.89 -10.69 -2.36
N ASP A 58 -4.58 -11.43 -3.21
CA ASP A 58 -4.92 -10.97 -4.55
C ASP A 58 -5.76 -9.69 -4.48
N LEU A 59 -5.57 -8.82 -5.46
CA LEU A 59 -6.27 -7.54 -5.56
C LEU A 59 -6.78 -7.34 -6.98
N GLU A 60 -8.04 -6.93 -7.08
CA GLU A 60 -8.63 -6.45 -8.33
C GLU A 60 -8.90 -4.95 -8.19
N LEU A 61 -8.52 -4.18 -9.22
CA LEU A 61 -8.82 -2.76 -9.32
C LEU A 61 -9.70 -2.51 -10.54
N PRO A 62 -10.69 -1.61 -10.45
CA PRO A 62 -11.58 -1.29 -11.57
C PRO A 62 -10.83 -0.62 -12.74
N SER A 63 -9.68 0.01 -12.45
CA SER A 63 -8.81 0.63 -13.43
C SER A 63 -7.36 0.53 -12.98
N LEU A 64 -6.47 0.35 -13.96
CA LEU A 64 -5.01 0.39 -13.77
C LEU A 64 -4.41 1.71 -14.25
N HIS A 65 -5.24 2.69 -14.61
CA HIS A 65 -4.77 4.03 -14.93
C HIS A 65 -4.10 4.65 -13.70
N PRO A 66 -2.91 5.27 -13.80
CA PRO A 66 -2.16 5.73 -12.63
C PRO A 66 -2.97 6.62 -11.67
N LEU A 67 -3.80 7.53 -12.19
CA LEU A 67 -4.63 8.40 -11.36
C LEU A 67 -5.67 7.62 -10.52
N GLU A 68 -6.23 6.53 -11.07
CA GLU A 68 -7.21 5.70 -10.35
C GLU A 68 -6.53 4.84 -9.27
N VAL A 69 -5.33 4.33 -9.58
CA VAL A 69 -4.50 3.62 -8.60
C VAL A 69 -4.11 4.56 -7.45
N TYR A 70 -3.67 5.78 -7.75
CA TYR A 70 -3.36 6.78 -6.71
C TYR A 70 -4.57 7.11 -5.85
N SER A 71 -5.73 7.35 -6.47
CA SER A 71 -6.97 7.62 -5.75
C SER A 71 -7.29 6.50 -4.76
N THR A 72 -7.17 5.24 -5.20
CA THR A 72 -7.44 4.06 -4.36
C THR A 72 -6.46 3.97 -3.18
N VAL A 73 -5.16 4.11 -3.44
CA VAL A 73 -4.10 4.05 -2.41
C VAL A 73 -4.28 5.18 -1.40
N LEU A 74 -4.43 6.42 -1.88
CA LEU A 74 -4.53 7.59 -1.00
C LEU A 74 -5.78 7.54 -0.14
N THR A 75 -6.91 7.06 -0.68
CA THR A 75 -8.14 6.83 0.11
C THR A 75 -7.90 5.82 1.24
N ALA A 76 -7.19 4.72 0.97
CA ALA A 76 -6.89 3.72 2.00
C ALA A 76 -5.94 4.26 3.09
N ILE A 77 -4.96 5.09 2.70
CA ILE A 77 -4.05 5.76 3.65
C ILE A 77 -4.82 6.79 4.49
N GLU A 78 -5.71 7.58 3.88
CA GLU A 78 -6.56 8.53 4.58
C GLU A 78 -7.40 7.83 5.65
N GLN A 79 -8.12 6.75 5.29
CA GLN A 79 -8.90 5.94 6.24
C GLN A 79 -8.06 5.38 7.40
N ARG A 80 -6.81 4.97 7.13
CA ARG A 80 -5.88 4.50 8.15
C ARG A 80 -5.51 5.62 9.13
N ILE A 81 -5.17 6.80 8.61
CA ILE A 81 -4.82 7.97 9.43
C ILE A 81 -6.02 8.43 10.26
N GLU A 82 -7.21 8.50 9.67
CA GLU A 82 -8.45 8.82 10.38
C GLU A 82 -8.74 7.84 11.52
N THR A 83 -8.55 6.54 11.28
CA THR A 83 -8.72 5.50 12.32
C THR A 83 -7.74 5.69 13.46
N LEU A 84 -6.49 6.07 13.18
CA LEU A 84 -5.48 6.35 14.20
C LEU A 84 -5.87 7.55 15.06
N TRP A 85 -6.28 8.67 14.45
CA TRP A 85 -6.69 9.87 15.17
C TRP A 85 -8.01 9.72 15.92
N SER A 86 -8.89 8.84 15.47
CA SER A 86 -10.15 8.54 16.17
C SER A 86 -9.97 7.58 17.36
N ALA A 87 -8.82 6.92 17.45
CA ALA A 87 -8.49 5.98 18.51
C ALA A 87 -7.67 6.61 19.66
N GLU A 88 -7.27 7.89 19.52
CA GLU A 88 -6.74 8.74 20.59
C GLU A 88 -7.88 9.35 21.43
#